data_AF-A0A7V4S2R0-F1
#
_entry.id   AF-A0A7V4S2R0-F1
#
_cell.length_a   1.000
_cell.length_b   1.000
_cell.length_c   1.000
_cell.angle_alpha   90.00
_cell.angle_beta   90.00
_cell.angle_gamma   90.00
#
_symmetry.space_group_name_H-M   'P 1'
#
loop_
_entity.id
_entity.type
_entity.pdbx_description
1 polymer ?
#
loop_
_entity_poly.entity_id
_entity_poly.type
_entity_poly.pdbx_seq_one_letter_code
_entity_poly.pdbx_strand_id
1 'polypeptide(L)'
;MKKTAILFVFILFASFSSLISQEKILSEKEKRQLVRSYYDMAIRYFAEKKYSKAISYYEEILKLDPEQTQAKKLIETCRYQIQLKLGGLLNEVKQLVSQGKYNSASMKLKEALVDEPENTELNERLKKVEQIKNIFGELTTKDKTAELVRKSVSEFCENPKGDVRLMMNSAIYASQISPDDVRIKKYLELLEKSYPAEYKAMEIIPGMNLVDQKLVSALNYIYDSKYDRAIVECNDVLALEPENILAYKRLGSAYYALKKEEEAKKIWRKALKLAPNDEELKMFIKQ
;
A
#
# COMPACT_ATOMS: atom_id res chain seq x y z
N MET A 1 2.40 43.36 -11.57
CA MET A 1 3.64 42.59 -11.26
C MET A 1 3.58 41.28 -12.05
N LYS A 2 4.61 40.90 -12.83
CA LYS A 2 5.58 39.78 -12.57
C LYS A 2 4.88 38.44 -12.20
N LYS A 3 5.11 37.27 -12.82
CA LYS A 3 6.05 36.67 -13.83
C LYS A 3 5.24 35.63 -14.67
N THR A 4 5.62 34.99 -15.79
CA THR A 4 6.71 34.97 -16.81
C THR A 4 6.08 34.42 -18.14
N ALA A 5 6.66 34.35 -19.36
CA ALA A 5 7.87 33.68 -19.91
C ALA A 5 7.92 32.14 -19.68
N ILE A 6 8.38 31.29 -20.62
CA ILE A 6 9.39 31.49 -21.68
C ILE A 6 8.90 31.07 -23.09
N LEU A 7 9.52 31.65 -24.13
CA LEU A 7 9.24 31.53 -25.57
C LEU A 7 10.35 30.70 -26.29
N PHE A 8 10.23 30.42 -27.59
CA PHE A 8 11.21 30.65 -28.69
C PHE A 8 11.02 29.62 -29.84
N VAL A 9 11.43 29.82 -31.12
CA VAL A 9 11.16 30.81 -32.21
C VAL A 9 11.52 30.08 -33.54
N PHE A 10 11.41 30.53 -34.81
CA PHE A 10 10.93 31.76 -35.50
C PHE A 10 10.36 31.29 -36.89
N ILE A 11 10.30 31.98 -38.05
CA ILE A 11 10.79 33.26 -38.63
C ILE A 11 9.57 34.04 -39.21
N LEU A 12 9.81 35.31 -39.56
CA LEU A 12 8.92 36.27 -40.26
C LEU A 12 8.55 35.82 -41.71
N PHE A 13 7.50 36.34 -42.37
CA PHE A 13 7.01 37.74 -42.41
C PHE A 13 5.47 37.92 -42.35
N ALA A 14 5.05 39.16 -42.06
CA ALA A 14 3.67 39.63 -42.11
C ALA A 14 3.15 39.74 -43.58
N SER A 15 1.85 39.84 -43.87
CA SER A 15 0.75 40.50 -43.13
C SER A 15 -0.66 39.99 -43.56
N PHE A 16 -1.72 40.75 -43.23
CA PHE A 16 -3.14 40.54 -43.58
C PHE A 16 -3.93 39.40 -42.89
N SER A 17 -4.41 39.73 -41.69
CA SER A 17 -5.80 39.54 -41.21
C SER A 17 -6.75 38.57 -41.95
N SER A 18 -6.64 37.28 -41.70
CA SER A 18 -7.79 36.33 -41.70
C SER A 18 -7.45 34.97 -41.08
N LEU A 19 -6.71 34.95 -39.97
CA LEU A 19 -6.32 33.71 -39.27
C LEU A 19 -7.47 33.09 -38.47
N ILE A 20 -8.53 32.69 -39.18
CA ILE A 20 -9.33 31.55 -38.78
C ILE A 20 -8.38 30.35 -38.69
N SER A 21 -8.47 29.57 -37.62
CA SER A 21 -7.71 28.34 -37.44
C SER A 21 -8.19 27.25 -38.41
N GLN A 22 -7.85 27.37 -39.68
CA GLN A 22 -8.03 26.30 -40.65
C GLN A 22 -7.08 25.16 -40.31
N GLU A 23 -7.63 24.07 -39.79
CA GLU A 23 -6.92 22.80 -39.73
C GLU A 23 -6.50 22.42 -41.15
N LYS A 24 -5.19 22.23 -41.38
CA LYS A 24 -4.67 21.86 -42.69
C LYS A 24 -5.19 20.46 -43.05
N ILE A 25 -6.19 20.39 -43.91
CA ILE A 25 -6.74 19.13 -44.42
C ILE A 25 -5.62 18.35 -45.14
N LEU A 26 -5.14 17.28 -44.50
CA LEU A 26 -4.08 16.43 -45.02
C LEU A 26 -4.57 15.57 -46.17
N SER A 27 -3.78 15.46 -47.24
CA SER A 27 -4.04 14.51 -48.32
C SER A 27 -3.87 13.06 -47.84
N GLU A 28 -4.56 12.11 -48.48
CA GLU A 28 -4.45 10.68 -48.16
C GLU A 28 -3.02 10.14 -48.26
N LYS A 29 -2.17 10.72 -49.11
CA LYS A 29 -0.74 10.38 -49.18
C LYS A 29 0.03 10.85 -47.95
N GLU A 30 -0.21 12.08 -47.50
CA GLU A 30 0.39 12.62 -46.26
C GLU A 30 -0.08 11.83 -45.04
N LYS A 31 -1.39 11.54 -44.91
CA LYS A 31 -1.94 10.72 -43.82
C LYS A 31 -1.24 9.36 -43.73
N ARG A 32 -1.14 8.62 -44.84
CA ARG A 32 -0.49 7.29 -44.89
C ARG A 32 0.99 7.35 -44.51
N GLN A 33 1.70 8.39 -44.94
CA GLN A 33 3.11 8.59 -44.56
C GLN A 33 3.27 8.93 -43.07
N LEU A 34 2.36 9.74 -42.52
CA LEU A 34 2.35 10.12 -41.11
C LEU A 34 1.99 8.94 -40.19
N VAL A 35 0.97 8.15 -40.55
CA VAL A 35 0.60 6.89 -39.87
C VAL A 35 1.78 5.92 -39.83
N ARG A 36 2.53 5.76 -40.92
CA ARG A 36 3.76 4.93 -40.93
C ARG A 36 4.82 5.46 -39.96
N SER A 37 5.08 6.78 -39.97
CA SER A 37 6.02 7.42 -39.05
C SER A 37 5.64 7.20 -37.59
N TYR A 38 4.35 7.30 -37.26
CA TYR A 38 3.85 7.01 -35.91
C TYR A 38 3.98 5.52 -35.54
N TYR A 39 3.79 4.58 -36.48
CA TYR A 39 4.07 3.16 -36.23
C TYR A 39 5.55 2.92 -35.91
N ASP A 40 6.46 3.47 -36.71
CA ASP A 40 7.91 3.34 -36.51
C ASP A 40 8.34 3.91 -35.13
N MET A 41 7.77 5.06 -34.72
CA MET A 41 7.99 5.65 -33.40
C MET A 41 7.37 4.84 -32.25
N ALA A 42 6.15 4.32 -32.42
CA ALA A 42 5.46 3.53 -31.41
C ALA A 42 6.17 2.19 -31.14
N ILE A 43 6.60 1.51 -32.20
CA ILE A 43 7.38 0.26 -32.12
C ILE A 43 8.71 0.51 -31.40
N ARG A 44 9.39 1.62 -31.69
CA ARG A 44 10.60 2.01 -30.97
C ARG A 44 10.33 2.22 -29.47
N TYR A 45 9.30 2.99 -29.10
CA TYR A 45 8.97 3.21 -27.69
C TYR A 45 8.52 1.93 -26.98
N PHE A 46 7.87 1.00 -27.69
CA PHE A 46 7.54 -0.33 -27.17
C PHE A 46 8.80 -1.15 -26.87
N ALA A 47 9.78 -1.17 -27.79
CA ALA A 47 11.06 -1.85 -27.59
C ALA A 47 11.87 -1.24 -26.43
N GLU A 48 11.79 0.09 -26.26
CA GLU A 48 12.35 0.83 -25.12
C GLU A 48 11.52 0.67 -23.81
N LYS A 49 10.46 -0.18 -23.80
CA LYS A 49 9.52 -0.43 -22.69
C LYS A 49 8.77 0.80 -22.15
N LYS A 50 8.65 1.86 -22.96
CA LYS A 50 7.98 3.13 -22.65
C LYS A 50 6.53 3.07 -23.16
N TYR A 51 5.76 2.14 -22.60
CA TYR A 51 4.49 1.71 -23.16
C TYR A 51 3.46 2.83 -23.30
N SER A 52 3.33 3.74 -22.33
CA SER A 52 2.39 4.87 -22.45
C SER A 52 2.78 5.88 -23.56
N LYS A 53 4.08 5.97 -23.91
CA LYS A 53 4.51 6.74 -25.10
C LYS A 53 4.18 6.01 -26.39
N ALA A 54 4.32 4.68 -26.43
CA ALA A 54 3.88 3.88 -27.58
C ALA A 54 2.36 4.03 -27.79
N ILE A 55 1.56 3.97 -26.72
CA ILE A 55 0.11 4.23 -26.74
C ILE A 55 -0.19 5.59 -27.37
N SER A 56 0.44 6.68 -26.95
CA SER A 56 0.15 8.01 -27.52
C SER A 56 0.37 8.09 -29.04
N TYR A 57 1.37 7.40 -29.60
CA TYR A 57 1.57 7.35 -31.06
C TYR A 57 0.54 6.46 -31.77
N TYR A 58 0.08 5.36 -31.16
CA TYR A 58 -1.06 4.59 -31.67
C TYR A 58 -2.38 5.38 -31.60
N GLU A 59 -2.54 6.26 -30.61
CA GLU A 59 -3.69 7.15 -30.49
C GLU A 59 -3.66 8.28 -31.53
N GLU A 60 -2.50 8.85 -31.88
CA GLU A 60 -2.39 9.74 -33.04
C GLU A 60 -2.71 9.03 -34.38
N ILE A 61 -2.39 7.74 -34.52
CA ILE A 61 -2.83 6.94 -35.68
C ILE A 61 -4.36 6.85 -35.70
N LEU A 62 -5.01 6.57 -34.57
CA LEU A 62 -6.47 6.45 -34.49
C LEU A 62 -7.22 7.79 -34.68
N LYS A 63 -6.57 8.94 -34.49
CA LYS A 63 -7.13 10.25 -34.90
C LYS A 63 -7.12 10.44 -36.41
N LEU A 64 -6.16 9.84 -37.12
CA LEU A 64 -6.05 9.92 -38.59
C LEU A 64 -6.87 8.83 -39.31
N ASP A 65 -6.97 7.66 -38.69
CA ASP A 65 -7.67 6.46 -39.19
C ASP A 65 -8.35 5.72 -38.01
N PRO A 66 -9.58 6.12 -37.63
CA PRO A 66 -10.29 5.52 -36.49
C PRO A 66 -10.60 4.03 -36.64
N GLU A 67 -10.58 3.48 -37.87
CA GLU A 67 -10.86 2.06 -38.13
C GLU A 67 -9.61 1.18 -38.08
N GLN A 68 -8.44 1.73 -37.74
CA GLN A 68 -7.17 1.03 -37.72
C GLN A 68 -7.09 -0.06 -36.64
N THR A 69 -7.61 -1.25 -36.93
CA THR A 69 -7.70 -2.38 -36.00
C THR A 69 -6.35 -2.81 -35.42
N GLN A 70 -5.25 -2.64 -36.16
CA GLN A 70 -3.91 -3.00 -35.69
C GLN A 70 -3.40 -2.04 -34.61
N ALA A 71 -3.69 -0.74 -34.71
CA ALA A 71 -3.36 0.24 -33.67
C ALA A 71 -4.13 -0.07 -32.37
N LYS A 72 -5.43 -0.39 -32.46
CA LYS A 72 -6.27 -0.81 -31.32
C LYS A 72 -5.66 -2.02 -30.59
N LYS A 73 -5.27 -3.09 -31.31
CA LYS A 73 -4.62 -4.29 -30.73
C LYS A 73 -3.27 -4.00 -30.07
N LEU A 74 -2.49 -3.08 -30.62
CA LEU A 74 -1.18 -2.71 -30.06
C LEU A 74 -1.32 -1.83 -28.81
N ILE A 75 -2.35 -0.98 -28.72
CA ILE A 75 -2.70 -0.27 -27.48
C ILE A 75 -3.03 -1.26 -26.37
N GLU A 76 -3.89 -2.25 -26.62
CA GLU A 76 -4.21 -3.27 -25.60
C GLU A 76 -2.98 -4.10 -25.19
N THR A 77 -2.10 -4.39 -26.15
CA THR A 77 -0.80 -5.04 -25.86
C THR A 77 0.08 -4.18 -24.94
N CYS A 78 0.10 -2.86 -25.14
CA CYS A 78 0.80 -1.92 -24.25
C CYS A 78 0.15 -1.86 -22.86
N ARG A 79 -1.19 -1.75 -22.77
CA ARG A 79 -1.94 -1.70 -21.50
C ARG A 79 -1.68 -2.94 -20.65
N TYR A 80 -1.67 -4.13 -21.27
CA TYR A 80 -1.31 -5.38 -20.59
C TYR A 80 0.12 -5.36 -20.03
N GLN A 81 1.10 -4.86 -20.77
CA GLN A 81 2.49 -4.75 -20.31
C GLN A 81 2.66 -3.73 -19.17
N ILE A 82 1.90 -2.63 -19.17
CA ILE A 82 1.82 -1.67 -18.06
C ILE A 82 1.28 -2.37 -16.81
N GLN A 83 0.17 -3.10 -16.92
CA GLN A 83 -0.45 -3.81 -15.80
C GLN A 83 0.50 -4.86 -15.18
N LEU A 84 1.24 -5.61 -15.99
CA LEU A 84 2.26 -6.56 -15.52
C LEU A 84 3.40 -5.85 -14.78
N LYS A 85 3.95 -4.76 -15.35
CA LYS A 85 4.99 -3.94 -14.71
C LYS A 85 4.49 -3.39 -13.36
N LEU A 86 3.28 -2.86 -13.34
CA LEU A 86 2.63 -2.28 -12.17
C LEU A 86 2.47 -3.29 -11.03
N GLY A 87 2.01 -4.51 -11.33
CA GLY A 87 1.86 -5.57 -10.33
C GLY A 87 3.20 -5.95 -9.67
N GLY A 88 4.29 -6.04 -10.45
CA GLY A 88 5.63 -6.26 -9.89
C GLY A 88 6.10 -5.11 -9.00
N LEU A 89 5.92 -3.87 -9.48
CA LEU A 89 6.33 -2.65 -8.79
C LEU A 89 5.55 -2.42 -7.49
N LEU A 90 4.24 -2.70 -7.45
CA LEU A 90 3.45 -2.58 -6.22
C LEU A 90 3.88 -3.57 -5.13
N ASN A 91 4.29 -4.78 -5.52
CA ASN A 91 4.89 -5.74 -4.59
C ASN A 91 6.25 -5.24 -4.05
N GLU A 92 7.10 -4.64 -4.91
CA GLU A 92 8.34 -4.00 -4.48
C GLU A 92 8.09 -2.85 -3.51
N VAL A 93 7.11 -1.98 -3.80
CA VAL A 93 6.67 -0.89 -2.91
C VAL A 93 6.24 -1.44 -1.55
N LYS A 94 5.42 -2.50 -1.50
CA LYS A 94 4.97 -3.11 -0.23
C LYS A 94 6.13 -3.67 0.58
N GLN A 95 7.13 -4.28 -0.07
CA GLN A 95 8.36 -4.74 0.59
C GLN A 95 9.25 -3.59 1.08
N LEU A 96 9.35 -2.49 0.33
CA LEU A 96 10.12 -1.32 0.73
C LEU A 96 9.47 -0.59 1.93
N VAL A 97 8.15 -0.46 1.96
CA VAL A 97 7.39 0.09 3.09
C VAL A 97 7.55 -0.78 4.34
N SER A 98 7.42 -2.11 4.24
CA SER A 98 7.60 -3.01 5.40
C SER A 98 9.05 -3.13 5.89
N GLN A 99 10.02 -2.71 5.08
CA GLN A 99 11.43 -2.52 5.46
C GLN A 99 11.74 -1.11 5.97
N GLY A 100 10.78 -0.17 5.95
CA GLY A 100 10.98 1.21 6.39
C GLY A 100 11.81 2.07 5.43
N LYS A 101 11.80 1.73 4.13
CA LYS A 101 12.52 2.39 3.02
C LYS A 101 11.58 3.28 2.21
N TYR A 102 11.07 4.32 2.84
CA TYR A 102 10.02 5.19 2.33
C TYR A 102 10.48 6.08 1.16
N ASN A 103 11.77 6.45 1.06
CA ASN A 103 12.26 7.15 -0.14
C ASN A 103 12.15 6.24 -1.37
N SER A 104 12.69 5.03 -1.30
CA SER A 104 12.65 4.03 -2.38
C SER A 104 11.22 3.68 -2.77
N ALA A 105 10.32 3.50 -1.78
CA ALA A 105 8.90 3.26 -2.02
C ALA A 105 8.24 4.43 -2.79
N SER A 106 8.53 5.68 -2.42
CA SER A 106 7.99 6.85 -3.15
C SER A 106 8.57 6.98 -4.57
N MET A 107 9.86 6.66 -4.77
CA MET A 107 10.49 6.69 -6.09
C MET A 107 9.84 5.67 -7.02
N LYS A 108 9.54 4.46 -6.53
CA LYS A 108 8.83 3.43 -7.28
C LYS A 108 7.40 3.83 -7.62
N LEU A 109 6.64 4.38 -6.67
CA LEU A 109 5.29 4.91 -6.95
C LEU A 109 5.31 6.04 -8.00
N LYS A 110 6.34 6.91 -7.97
CA LYS A 110 6.55 7.92 -9.03
C LYS A 110 6.91 7.30 -10.38
N GLU A 111 7.68 6.20 -10.42
CA GLU A 111 7.96 5.45 -11.65
C GLU A 111 6.69 4.87 -12.28
N ALA A 112 5.77 4.33 -11.47
CA ALA A 112 4.47 3.84 -11.95
C ALA A 112 3.58 4.97 -12.51
N LEU A 113 3.55 6.12 -11.83
CA LEU A 113 2.80 7.31 -12.26
C LEU A 113 3.37 7.97 -13.54
N VAL A 114 4.53 7.54 -14.07
CA VAL A 114 4.97 7.93 -15.43
C VAL A 114 4.17 7.19 -16.50
N ASP A 115 3.80 5.94 -16.26
CA ASP A 115 2.98 5.14 -17.19
C ASP A 115 1.47 5.38 -16.95
N GLU A 116 1.04 5.62 -15.69
CA GLU A 116 -0.37 5.86 -15.31
C GLU A 116 -0.57 7.15 -14.48
N PRO A 117 -0.39 8.36 -15.05
CA PRO A 117 -0.39 9.61 -14.28
C PRO A 117 -1.71 9.93 -13.56
N GLU A 118 -2.85 9.51 -14.12
CA GLU A 118 -4.19 9.78 -13.58
C GLU A 118 -4.68 8.69 -12.60
N ASN A 119 -3.87 7.66 -12.31
CA ASN A 119 -4.27 6.60 -11.38
C ASN A 119 -4.41 7.15 -9.95
N THR A 120 -5.65 7.21 -9.47
CA THR A 120 -6.00 7.79 -8.17
C THR A 120 -5.49 6.95 -7.00
N GLU A 121 -5.50 5.62 -7.09
CA GLU A 121 -4.97 4.74 -6.04
C GLU A 121 -3.45 4.90 -5.89
N LEU A 122 -2.71 5.02 -6.99
CA LEU A 122 -1.26 5.28 -6.96
C LEU A 122 -0.93 6.67 -6.41
N ASN A 123 -1.68 7.70 -6.80
CA ASN A 123 -1.51 9.05 -6.28
C ASN A 123 -1.82 9.12 -4.77
N GLU A 124 -2.87 8.45 -4.30
CA GLU A 124 -3.19 8.38 -2.86
C GLU A 124 -2.13 7.60 -2.07
N ARG A 125 -1.70 6.44 -2.59
CA ARG A 125 -0.63 5.63 -1.97
C ARG A 125 0.69 6.39 -1.91
N LEU A 126 1.04 7.14 -2.96
CA LEU A 126 2.22 8.02 -2.96
C LEU A 126 2.10 9.12 -1.90
N LYS A 127 0.94 9.80 -1.82
CA LYS A 127 0.67 10.81 -0.80
C LYS A 127 0.85 10.24 0.61
N LYS A 128 0.32 9.04 0.88
CA LYS A 128 0.49 8.34 2.16
C LYS A 128 1.96 8.06 2.47
N VAL A 129 2.72 7.47 1.53
CA VAL A 129 4.16 7.19 1.70
C VAL A 129 4.97 8.48 1.91
N GLU A 130 4.66 9.57 1.20
CA GLU A 130 5.29 10.88 1.40
C GLU A 130 5.00 11.47 2.79
N GLN A 131 3.76 11.35 3.30
CA GLN A 131 3.42 11.76 4.67
C GLN A 131 4.23 10.98 5.72
N ILE A 132 4.33 9.65 5.59
CA ILE A 132 5.12 8.80 6.50
C ILE A 132 6.61 9.15 6.44
N LYS A 133 7.19 9.30 5.24
CA LYS A 133 8.57 9.74 5.05
C LYS A 133 8.84 11.09 5.74
N ASN A 134 7.91 12.03 5.66
CA ASN A 134 8.06 13.35 6.30
C ASN A 134 7.99 13.30 7.84
N ILE A 135 7.45 12.23 8.43
CA ILE A 135 7.41 12.00 9.88
C ILE A 135 8.64 11.21 10.36
N PHE A 136 9.05 10.17 9.63
CA PHE A 136 10.06 9.20 10.10
C PHE A 136 11.41 9.25 9.38
N GLY A 137 11.50 9.86 8.19
CA GLY A 137 12.67 9.78 7.31
C GLY A 137 12.79 8.40 6.67
N GLU A 138 13.73 7.60 7.15
CA GLU A 138 13.81 6.15 6.93
C GLU A 138 13.77 5.45 8.28
N LEU A 139 13.08 4.33 8.40
CA LEU A 139 12.86 3.64 9.68
C LEU A 139 13.29 2.17 9.59
N THR A 140 14.59 1.94 9.43
CA THR A 140 15.19 0.63 9.12
C THR A 140 15.71 -0.14 10.34
N THR A 141 15.59 0.41 11.56
CA THR A 141 16.09 -0.21 12.81
C THR A 141 15.28 -1.44 13.22
N LYS A 142 15.91 -2.38 13.93
CA LYS A 142 15.31 -3.67 14.34
C LYS A 142 14.84 -3.69 15.80
N ASP A 143 14.62 -2.52 16.40
CA ASP A 143 13.97 -2.41 17.70
C ASP A 143 12.46 -2.65 17.59
N LYS A 144 11.86 -3.05 18.72
CA LYS A 144 10.44 -3.41 18.81
C LYS A 144 9.51 -2.25 18.37
N THR A 145 9.85 -1.02 18.72
CA THR A 145 9.06 0.17 18.39
C THR A 145 9.05 0.41 16.89
N ALA A 146 10.21 0.39 16.23
CA ALA A 146 10.33 0.56 14.79
C ALA A 146 9.64 -0.58 14.00
N GLU A 147 9.68 -1.82 14.49
CA GLU A 147 8.91 -2.92 13.90
C GLU A 147 7.40 -2.70 13.97
N LEU A 148 6.88 -2.25 15.11
CA LEU A 148 5.46 -1.94 15.29
C LEU A 148 5.02 -0.74 14.45
N VAL A 149 5.83 0.33 14.37
CA VAL A 149 5.55 1.47 13.49
C VAL A 149 5.56 1.04 12.03
N ARG A 150 6.55 0.26 11.54
CA ARG A 150 6.55 -0.26 10.16
C ARG A 150 5.34 -1.13 9.84
N LYS A 151 4.88 -1.93 10.80
CA LYS A 151 3.66 -2.76 10.68
C LYS A 151 2.44 -1.88 10.50
N SER A 152 2.25 -0.88 11.36
CA SER A 152 1.17 0.10 11.23
C SER A 152 1.21 0.85 9.89
N VAL A 153 2.39 1.35 9.53
CA VAL A 153 2.64 2.10 8.29
C VAL A 153 2.36 1.27 7.04
N SER A 154 2.62 -0.04 7.08
CA SER A 154 2.31 -0.95 5.97
C SER A 154 0.81 -0.99 5.71
N GLU A 155 0.00 -1.21 6.74
CA GLU A 155 -1.46 -1.22 6.62
C GLU A 155 -2.02 0.18 6.26
N PHE A 156 -1.46 1.25 6.83
CA PHE A 156 -1.82 2.63 6.48
C PHE A 156 -1.64 2.92 4.98
N CYS A 157 -0.51 2.49 4.39
CA CYS A 157 -0.21 2.70 2.97
C CYS A 157 -1.01 1.78 2.03
N GLU A 158 -1.51 0.63 2.51
CA GLU A 158 -2.36 -0.28 1.75
C GLU A 158 -3.85 0.08 1.82
N ASN A 159 -4.28 0.85 2.83
CA ASN A 159 -5.68 1.19 3.05
C ASN A 159 -6.27 1.98 1.85
N PRO A 160 -7.51 1.71 1.37
CA PRO A 160 -8.63 0.98 2.00
C PRO A 160 -8.53 -0.57 1.98
N LYS A 161 -7.43 -1.16 1.50
CA LYS A 161 -7.21 -2.62 1.43
C LYS A 161 -6.35 -3.16 2.59
N GLY A 162 -6.08 -2.36 3.62
CA GLY A 162 -5.19 -2.68 4.75
C GLY A 162 -5.97 -2.98 6.03
N ASP A 163 -5.33 -3.66 6.97
CA ASP A 163 -5.94 -3.96 8.27
C ASP A 163 -5.88 -2.72 9.20
N VAL A 164 -6.98 -1.97 9.24
CA VAL A 164 -7.16 -0.79 10.11
C VAL A 164 -7.02 -1.12 11.60
N ARG A 165 -7.41 -2.34 12.02
CA ARG A 165 -7.32 -2.78 13.41
C ARG A 165 -5.85 -3.05 13.78
N LEU A 166 -5.11 -3.76 12.91
CA LEU A 166 -3.67 -3.96 13.08
C LEU A 166 -2.88 -2.64 13.00
N MET A 167 -3.31 -1.72 12.13
CA MET A 167 -2.75 -0.37 12.00
C MET A 167 -2.81 0.39 13.32
N MET A 168 -4.02 0.54 13.89
CA MET A 168 -4.22 1.25 15.16
C MET A 168 -3.53 0.55 16.32
N ASN A 169 -3.70 -0.77 16.44
CA ASN A 169 -3.06 -1.58 17.48
C ASN A 169 -1.53 -1.38 17.49
N SER A 170 -0.89 -1.43 16.32
CA SER A 170 0.57 -1.36 16.23
C SER A 170 1.10 0.05 16.49
N ALA A 171 0.39 1.11 16.07
CA ALA A 171 0.78 2.50 16.36
C ALA A 171 0.64 2.84 17.84
N ILE A 172 -0.50 2.49 18.46
CA ILE A 172 -0.77 2.78 19.86
C ILE A 172 0.20 2.02 20.76
N TYR A 173 0.45 0.74 20.50
CA TYR A 173 1.39 -0.05 21.30
C TYR A 173 2.85 0.46 21.15
N ALA A 174 3.27 0.87 19.94
CA ALA A 174 4.55 1.54 19.75
C ALA A 174 4.67 2.84 20.59
N SER A 175 3.59 3.63 20.65
CA SER A 175 3.55 4.84 21.48
C SER A 175 3.52 4.57 22.99
N GLN A 176 3.11 3.39 23.43
CA GLN A 176 3.18 2.99 24.84
C GLN A 176 4.59 2.50 25.22
N ILE A 177 5.31 1.85 24.29
CA ILE A 177 6.71 1.44 24.49
C ILE A 177 7.68 2.62 24.41
N SER A 178 7.36 3.64 23.61
CA SER A 178 8.22 4.82 23.41
C SER A 178 7.43 6.13 23.54
N PRO A 179 6.92 6.46 24.74
CA PRO A 179 5.98 7.56 24.98
C PRO A 179 6.58 8.95 24.73
N ASP A 180 7.89 9.08 24.53
CA ASP A 180 8.55 10.35 24.23
C ASP A 180 8.91 10.55 22.76
N ASP A 181 8.71 9.56 21.88
CA ASP A 181 9.00 9.75 20.45
C ASP A 181 7.95 10.65 19.78
N VAL A 182 8.36 11.91 19.57
CA VAL A 182 7.58 12.96 18.91
C VAL A 182 7.13 12.57 17.49
N ARG A 183 7.84 11.65 16.80
CA ARG A 183 7.44 11.14 15.48
C ARG A 183 6.24 10.22 15.58
N ILE A 184 6.20 9.38 16.62
CA ILE A 184 5.06 8.48 16.87
C ILE A 184 3.82 9.29 17.28
N LYS A 185 3.99 10.35 18.10
CA LYS A 185 2.90 11.30 18.42
C LYS A 185 2.31 11.93 17.16
N LYS A 186 3.15 12.50 16.28
CA LYS A 186 2.73 13.03 14.96
C LYS A 186 2.09 12.00 14.04
N TYR A 187 2.46 10.72 14.17
CA TYR A 187 1.84 9.65 13.41
C TYR A 187 0.46 9.27 13.97
N LEU A 188 0.28 9.24 15.30
CA LEU A 188 -1.04 9.09 15.91
C LEU A 188 -1.98 10.26 15.54
N GLU A 189 -1.50 11.51 15.57
CA GLU A 189 -2.23 12.69 15.10
C GLU A 189 -2.68 12.53 13.62
N LEU A 190 -1.84 11.94 12.77
CA LEU A 190 -2.20 11.62 11.38
C LEU A 190 -3.25 10.51 11.30
N LEU A 191 -3.13 9.44 12.10
CA LEU A 191 -4.11 8.35 12.11
C LEU A 191 -5.48 8.81 12.63
N GLU A 192 -5.52 9.59 13.71
CA GLU A 192 -6.75 10.20 14.26
C GLU A 192 -7.43 11.09 13.20
N LYS A 193 -6.65 11.92 12.50
CA LYS A 193 -7.19 12.79 11.44
C LYS A 193 -7.66 12.03 10.21
N SER A 194 -7.04 10.89 9.87
CA SER A 194 -7.40 10.08 8.70
C SER A 194 -8.54 9.09 8.97
N TYR A 195 -8.70 8.61 10.21
CA TYR A 195 -9.65 7.56 10.60
C TYR A 195 -10.31 7.91 11.95
N PRO A 196 -11.04 9.04 12.05
CA PRO A 196 -11.49 9.57 13.33
C PRO A 196 -12.56 8.70 14.01
N ALA A 197 -13.30 7.89 13.26
CA ALA A 197 -14.29 6.98 13.82
C ALA A 197 -13.60 5.76 14.45
N GLU A 198 -12.65 5.17 13.74
CA GLU A 198 -11.91 3.98 14.13
C GLU A 198 -10.90 4.30 15.25
N TYR A 199 -10.24 5.46 15.19
CA TYR A 199 -9.36 5.93 16.26
C TYR A 199 -10.15 6.19 17.55
N LYS A 200 -11.32 6.82 17.47
CA LYS A 200 -12.21 7.04 18.62
C LYS A 200 -12.82 5.74 19.17
N ALA A 201 -12.91 4.69 18.35
CA ALA A 201 -13.33 3.36 18.78
C ALA A 201 -12.21 2.56 19.48
N MET A 202 -10.97 3.07 19.53
CA MET A 202 -9.89 2.47 20.31
C MET A 202 -10.08 2.81 21.80
N GLU A 203 -10.85 1.97 22.51
CA GLU A 203 -10.94 2.01 23.97
C GLU A 203 -9.59 1.64 24.60
N ILE A 204 -8.77 2.64 24.98
CA ILE A 204 -7.47 2.44 25.65
C ILE A 204 -7.60 2.76 27.14
N ILE A 205 -7.27 1.81 28.01
CA ILE A 205 -7.32 2.00 29.47
C ILE A 205 -6.05 2.74 29.93
N PRO A 206 -6.14 3.93 30.55
CA PRO A 206 -4.97 4.64 31.07
C PRO A 206 -4.21 3.82 32.12
N GLY A 207 -2.88 3.76 31.98
CA GLY A 207 -2.01 2.97 32.86
C GLY A 207 -1.90 1.48 32.50
N MET A 208 -2.67 0.97 31.54
CA MET A 208 -2.54 -0.39 31.00
C MET A 208 -1.95 -0.34 29.59
N ASN A 209 -1.03 -1.25 29.26
CA ASN A 209 -0.59 -1.39 27.87
C ASN A 209 -1.60 -2.23 27.06
N LEU A 210 -1.61 -2.02 25.74
CA LEU A 210 -2.58 -2.61 24.84
C LEU A 210 -2.53 -4.14 24.80
N VAL A 211 -1.33 -4.73 24.93
CA VAL A 211 -1.16 -6.20 24.95
C VAL A 211 -1.84 -6.79 26.18
N ASP A 212 -1.59 -6.26 27.37
CA ASP A 212 -2.23 -6.73 28.61
C ASP A 212 -3.74 -6.51 28.59
N GLN A 213 -4.20 -5.36 28.10
CA GLN A 213 -5.63 -5.08 27.96
C GLN A 213 -6.31 -6.11 27.05
N LYS A 214 -5.71 -6.45 25.90
CA LYS A 214 -6.24 -7.46 24.97
C LYS A 214 -6.15 -8.87 25.52
N LEU A 215 -5.08 -9.21 26.22
CA LEU A 215 -4.97 -10.48 26.93
C LEU A 215 -6.10 -10.63 27.97
N VAL A 216 -6.39 -9.60 28.77
CA VAL A 216 -7.49 -9.61 29.74
C VAL A 216 -8.85 -9.70 29.05
N SER A 217 -9.09 -8.92 27.99
CA SER A 217 -10.31 -9.04 27.17
C SER A 217 -10.49 -10.46 26.61
N ALA A 218 -9.43 -11.10 26.11
CA ALA A 218 -9.49 -12.49 25.64
C ALA A 218 -9.86 -13.48 26.75
N LEU A 219 -9.33 -13.31 27.96
CA LEU A 219 -9.67 -14.16 29.11
C LEU A 219 -11.13 -13.98 29.53
N ASN A 220 -11.60 -12.74 29.61
CA ASN A 220 -13.00 -12.42 29.94
C ASN A 220 -13.94 -13.00 28.87
N TYR A 221 -13.58 -12.91 27.59
CA TYR A 221 -14.33 -13.53 26.50
C TYR A 221 -14.33 -15.07 26.54
N ILE A 222 -13.31 -15.73 27.11
CA ILE A 222 -13.32 -17.18 27.34
C ILE A 222 -14.31 -17.55 28.46
N TYR A 223 -14.31 -16.83 29.59
CA TYR A 223 -15.27 -17.07 30.68
C TYR A 223 -16.71 -16.78 30.25
N ASP A 224 -16.94 -15.72 29.48
CA ASP A 224 -18.23 -15.37 28.87
C ASP A 224 -18.70 -16.35 27.78
N SER A 225 -17.92 -17.37 27.43
CA SER A 225 -18.14 -18.28 26.28
C SER A 225 -18.20 -17.59 24.91
N LYS A 226 -17.64 -16.39 24.78
CA LYS A 226 -17.57 -15.57 23.56
C LYS A 226 -16.29 -15.88 22.76
N TYR A 227 -16.03 -17.17 22.51
CA TYR A 227 -14.72 -17.67 22.06
C TYR A 227 -14.19 -17.03 20.77
N ASP A 228 -15.04 -16.72 19.79
CA ASP A 228 -14.60 -16.04 18.56
C ASP A 228 -14.01 -14.64 18.83
N ARG A 229 -14.51 -13.92 19.84
CA ARG A 229 -13.93 -12.64 20.27
C ARG A 229 -12.60 -12.84 20.99
N ALA A 230 -12.47 -13.90 21.80
CA ALA A 230 -11.20 -14.26 22.42
C ALA A 230 -10.13 -14.60 21.38
N ILE A 231 -10.51 -15.32 20.31
CA ILE A 231 -9.64 -15.62 19.17
C ILE A 231 -9.15 -14.34 18.50
N VAL A 232 -10.03 -13.35 18.28
CA VAL A 232 -9.65 -12.06 17.69
C VAL A 232 -8.68 -11.27 18.59
N GLU A 233 -8.95 -11.12 19.89
CA GLU A 233 -8.04 -10.41 20.80
C GLU A 233 -6.69 -11.14 20.99
N CYS A 234 -6.67 -12.47 21.00
CA CYS A 234 -5.41 -13.23 21.03
C CYS A 234 -4.64 -13.12 19.70
N ASN A 235 -5.31 -13.09 18.56
CA ASN A 235 -4.65 -12.90 17.26
C ASN A 235 -4.07 -11.49 17.12
N ASP A 236 -4.74 -10.45 17.63
CA ASP A 236 -4.18 -9.10 17.75
C ASP A 236 -2.88 -9.11 18.57
N VAL A 237 -2.90 -9.74 19.75
CA VAL A 237 -1.69 -9.84 20.60
C VAL A 237 -0.58 -10.58 19.87
N LEU A 238 -0.86 -11.69 19.18
CA LEU A 238 0.15 -12.40 18.39
C LEU A 238 0.63 -11.62 17.15
N ALA A 239 -0.19 -10.72 16.61
CA ALA A 239 0.23 -9.82 15.55
C ALA A 239 1.17 -8.72 16.07
N LEU A 240 1.02 -8.27 17.31
CA LEU A 240 1.96 -7.36 18.00
C LEU A 240 3.21 -8.10 18.50
N GLU A 241 3.03 -9.30 19.06
CA GLU A 241 4.01 -10.13 19.76
C GLU A 241 3.90 -11.61 19.33
N PRO A 242 4.59 -12.02 18.24
CA PRO A 242 4.47 -13.37 17.67
C PRO A 242 4.90 -14.52 18.60
N GLU A 243 5.55 -14.21 19.72
CA GLU A 243 6.07 -15.16 20.70
C GLU A 243 5.32 -15.10 22.06
N ASN A 244 4.22 -14.35 22.17
CA ASN A 244 3.46 -14.25 23.41
C ASN A 244 2.78 -15.58 23.80
N ILE A 245 3.42 -16.31 24.72
CA ILE A 245 3.00 -17.65 25.20
C ILE A 245 1.57 -17.60 25.78
N LEU A 246 1.22 -16.55 26.51
CA LEU A 246 -0.08 -16.42 27.16
C LEU A 246 -1.21 -16.21 26.12
N ALA A 247 -0.94 -15.46 25.06
CA ALA A 247 -1.85 -15.33 23.92
C ALA A 247 -2.06 -16.68 23.22
N TYR A 248 -1.01 -17.45 22.96
CA TYR A 248 -1.17 -18.81 22.40
C TYR A 248 -1.95 -19.75 23.33
N LYS A 249 -1.71 -19.70 24.65
CA LYS A 249 -2.44 -20.52 25.64
C LYS A 249 -3.94 -20.23 25.57
N ARG A 250 -4.33 -18.95 25.68
CA ARG A 250 -5.73 -18.49 25.61
C ARG A 250 -6.36 -18.75 24.24
N LEU A 251 -5.63 -18.54 23.14
CA LEU A 251 -6.07 -18.85 21.79
C LEU A 251 -6.44 -20.34 21.65
N GLY A 252 -5.54 -21.25 22.08
CA GLY A 252 -5.80 -22.69 22.04
C GLY A 252 -7.00 -23.08 22.90
N SER A 253 -7.16 -22.51 24.10
CA SER A 253 -8.33 -22.75 24.95
C SER A 253 -9.64 -22.30 24.29
N ALA A 254 -9.64 -21.18 23.56
CA ALA A 254 -10.81 -20.73 22.81
C ALA A 254 -11.14 -21.66 21.62
N TYR A 255 -10.15 -22.17 20.89
CA TYR A 255 -10.37 -23.20 19.86
C TYR A 255 -10.88 -24.52 20.44
N TYR A 256 -10.33 -24.97 21.58
CA TYR A 256 -10.75 -26.18 22.27
C TYR A 256 -12.22 -26.10 22.73
N ALA A 257 -12.62 -24.96 23.31
CA ALA A 257 -14.01 -24.72 23.71
C ALA A 257 -14.98 -24.63 22.51
N LEU A 258 -14.51 -24.19 21.34
CA LEU A 258 -15.22 -24.31 20.06
C LEU A 258 -15.21 -25.73 19.45
N LYS A 259 -14.72 -26.74 20.18
CA LYS A 259 -14.55 -28.14 19.75
C LYS A 259 -13.61 -28.32 18.54
N LYS A 260 -12.72 -27.35 18.31
CA LYS A 260 -11.66 -27.35 17.30
C LYS A 260 -10.35 -27.84 17.93
N GLU A 261 -10.37 -29.09 18.32
CA GLU A 261 -9.39 -29.71 19.22
C GLU A 261 -7.99 -29.84 18.58
N GLU A 262 -7.90 -30.24 17.32
CA GLU A 262 -6.59 -30.33 16.64
C GLU A 262 -6.02 -28.95 16.29
N GLU A 263 -6.86 -27.93 16.03
CA GLU A 263 -6.41 -26.54 15.97
C GLU A 263 -5.84 -26.06 17.31
N ALA A 264 -6.54 -26.34 18.41
CA ALA A 264 -6.07 -26.03 19.76
C ALA A 264 -4.74 -26.72 20.07
N LYS A 265 -4.64 -28.03 19.84
CA LYS A 265 -3.41 -28.81 20.00
C LYS A 265 -2.29 -28.30 19.11
N LYS A 266 -2.57 -27.94 17.84
CA LYS A 266 -1.60 -27.32 16.91
C LYS A 266 -1.10 -25.95 17.41
N ILE A 267 -1.96 -25.17 18.08
CA ILE A 267 -1.63 -23.87 18.67
C ILE A 267 -0.80 -24.03 19.95
N TRP A 268 -1.22 -24.89 20.88
CA TRP A 268 -0.43 -25.20 22.08
C TRP A 268 0.92 -25.85 21.75
N ARG A 269 1.00 -26.69 20.71
CA ARG A 269 2.26 -27.24 20.16
C ARG A 269 3.20 -26.15 19.60
N LYS A 270 2.71 -24.95 19.24
CA LYS A 270 3.59 -23.78 18.96
C LYS A 270 4.10 -23.17 20.25
N ALA A 271 3.20 -22.89 21.20
CA ALA A 271 3.56 -22.28 22.49
C ALA A 271 4.59 -23.13 23.26
N LEU A 272 4.44 -24.46 23.25
CA LEU A 272 5.38 -25.38 23.91
C LEU A 272 6.77 -25.37 23.26
N LYS A 273 6.93 -24.94 22.00
CA LYS A 273 8.27 -24.72 21.41
C LYS A 273 8.96 -23.46 21.95
N LEU A 274 8.18 -22.47 22.39
CA LEU A 274 8.68 -21.24 23.01
C LEU A 274 8.92 -21.44 24.52
N ALA A 275 8.09 -22.27 25.18
CA ALA A 275 8.22 -22.63 26.59
C ALA A 275 8.19 -24.16 26.81
N PRO A 276 9.27 -24.92 26.52
CA PRO A 276 9.29 -26.38 26.61
C PRO A 276 9.02 -26.97 28.01
N ASN A 277 9.10 -26.14 29.05
CA ASN A 277 8.90 -26.53 30.45
C ASN A 277 7.55 -26.08 31.03
N ASP A 278 6.63 -25.56 30.20
CA ASP A 278 5.27 -25.20 30.62
C ASP A 278 4.40 -26.47 30.77
N GLU A 279 4.21 -26.91 32.02
CA GLU A 279 3.43 -28.13 32.33
C GLU A 279 1.94 -28.00 31.99
N GLU A 280 1.37 -26.78 32.00
CA GLU A 280 -0.02 -26.54 31.62
C GLU A 280 -0.21 -26.75 30.10
N LEU A 281 0.74 -26.28 29.28
CA LEU A 281 0.78 -26.60 27.85
C LEU A 281 0.98 -28.10 27.58
N LYS A 282 1.82 -28.78 28.38
CA LYS A 282 1.97 -30.26 28.28
C LYS A 282 0.69 -30.99 28.69
N MET A 283 -0.10 -30.45 29.61
CA MET A 283 -1.40 -31.00 30.01
C MET A 283 -2.44 -30.79 28.90
N PHE A 284 -2.57 -29.56 28.37
CA PHE A 284 -3.53 -29.22 27.33
C PHE A 284 -3.36 -30.05 26.03
N ILE A 285 -2.13 -30.45 25.70
CA ILE A 285 -1.86 -31.29 24.51
C ILE A 285 -2.20 -32.78 24.74
N LYS A 286 -2.38 -33.22 26.00
CA LYS A 286 -2.69 -34.60 26.40
C LYS A 286 -4.18 -34.88 26.64
N GLN A 287 -4.98 -33.84 26.87
CA GLN A 287 -6.44 -33.92 26.87
C GLN A 287 -6.93 -34.28 25.46
#